data_AF-A0A661XCU7-F1
#
_entry.id   AF-A0A661XCU7-F1
#
_cell.length_a   1.000
_cell.length_b   1.000
_cell.length_c   1.000
_cell.angle_alpha   90.00
_cell.angle_beta   90.00
_cell.angle_gamma   90.00
#
_symmetry.space_group_name_H-M   'P 1'
#
loop_
_entity.id
_entity.type
_entity.pdbx_description
1 polymer ?
#
loop_
_entity_poly.entity_id
_entity_poly.type
_entity_poly.pdbx_seq_one_letter_code
_entity_poly.pdbx_strand_id
1 'polypeptide(L)'
;MRYLIIFLILLSSCVFLRKRSNVYDEEVIKISKYFSVSEDDVVMLRKRVISGIDIIKILLLSKMANLSLSEILEERDKGSFEEVLIDKGIDVDEFNSLSEKIYLDIFQE
;
A
#
# COMPACT_ATOMS: atom_id res chain seq x y z
N MET A 1 -56.16 6.09 -8.59
CA MET A 1 -55.27 6.79 -7.63
C MET A 1 -54.63 5.80 -6.64
N ARG A 2 -53.83 4.82 -7.10
CA ARG A 2 -53.15 3.85 -6.21
C ARG A 2 -51.72 3.48 -6.61
N TYR A 3 -51.28 3.89 -7.81
CA TYR A 3 -49.95 3.58 -8.34
C TYR A 3 -48.95 4.74 -8.28
N LEU A 4 -49.36 5.92 -7.80
CA LEU A 4 -48.52 7.13 -7.78
C LEU A 4 -47.63 7.23 -6.53
N ILE A 5 -47.85 6.39 -5.52
CA ILE A 5 -47.12 6.45 -4.24
C ILE A 5 -45.88 5.54 -4.24
N ILE A 6 -45.80 4.56 -5.14
CA ILE A 6 -44.68 3.60 -5.18
C ILE A 6 -43.44 4.21 -5.85
N PHE A 7 -43.60 5.20 -6.71
CA PHE A 7 -42.46 5.84 -7.40
C PHE A 7 -41.67 6.81 -6.50
N LEU A 8 -42.27 7.32 -5.43
CA LEU A 8 -41.65 8.30 -4.54
C LEU A 8 -40.79 7.69 -3.41
N ILE A 9 -40.86 6.38 -3.20
CA ILE A 9 -40.03 5.68 -2.20
C ILE A 9 -38.69 5.21 -2.79
N LEU A 10 -38.57 5.14 -4.13
CA LEU A 10 -37.33 4.70 -4.78
C LEU A 10 -36.24 5.80 -4.87
N LEU A 11 -36.58 7.07 -4.68
CA LEU A 11 -35.60 8.17 -4.75
C LEU A 11 -34.93 8.48 -3.41
N SER A 12 -35.51 8.10 -2.27
CA SER A 12 -34.88 8.27 -0.96
C SER A 12 -33.72 7.29 -0.70
N SER A 13 -33.59 6.24 -1.51
CA SER A 13 -32.49 5.27 -1.38
C SER A 13 -31.24 5.66 -2.18
N CYS A 14 -31.29 6.72 -3.00
CA CYS A 14 -30.15 7.16 -3.83
C CYS A 14 -29.25 8.23 -3.19
N VAL A 15 -29.48 8.60 -1.93
CA VAL A 15 -28.56 9.50 -1.19
C VAL A 15 -27.71 8.74 -0.17
N PHE A 16 -27.79 7.40 -0.15
CA PHE A 16 -26.86 6.57 0.64
C PHE A 16 -25.61 6.15 -0.18
N LEU A 17 -25.21 6.97 -1.14
CA LEU A 17 -23.89 6.94 -1.78
C LEU A 17 -22.95 7.94 -1.09
N ARG A 18 -22.82 7.91 0.24
CA ARG A 18 -21.77 8.73 0.90
C ARG A 18 -21.33 8.26 2.27
N LYS A 19 -20.89 7.01 2.34
CA LYS A 19 -19.75 6.62 3.17
C LYS A 19 -19.42 5.19 2.76
N ARG A 20 -18.55 5.03 1.74
CA ARG A 20 -17.73 3.81 1.75
C ARG A 20 -17.00 3.87 3.09
N SER A 21 -17.41 2.98 3.99
CA SER A 21 -16.63 2.63 5.16
C SER A 21 -15.18 2.52 4.68
N ASN A 22 -14.29 3.39 5.16
CA ASN A 22 -12.90 3.30 4.79
C ASN A 22 -12.38 2.05 5.52
N VAL A 23 -12.48 0.88 4.87
CA VAL A 23 -12.10 -0.42 5.46
C VAL A 23 -10.59 -0.47 5.68
N TYR A 24 -9.84 0.36 4.97
CA TYR A 24 -8.39 0.44 5.03
C TYR A 24 -7.93 1.74 5.68
N ASP A 25 -6.86 1.62 6.46
CA ASP A 25 -6.19 2.76 7.08
C ASP A 25 -5.67 3.73 6.00
N GLU A 26 -5.66 5.02 6.30
CA GLU A 26 -5.21 6.07 5.38
C GLU A 26 -3.78 5.80 4.86
N GLU A 27 -2.92 5.25 5.71
CA GLU A 27 -1.56 4.84 5.38
C GLU A 27 -1.52 3.79 4.25
N VAL A 28 -2.38 2.77 4.33
CA VAL A 28 -2.48 1.70 3.33
C VAL A 28 -2.89 2.27 1.98
N ILE A 29 -3.88 3.17 1.98
CA ILE A 29 -4.43 3.78 0.76
C ILE A 29 -3.40 4.68 0.10
N LYS A 30 -2.66 5.46 0.89
CA LYS A 30 -1.61 6.36 0.36
C LYS A 30 -0.47 5.56 -0.28
N ILE A 31 0.01 4.53 0.41
CA ILE A 31 1.09 3.66 -0.11
C ILE A 31 0.62 2.89 -1.35
N SER A 32 -0.58 2.30 -1.34
CA SER A 32 -1.11 1.51 -2.46
C SER A 32 -1.21 2.36 -3.73
N LYS A 33 -1.72 3.60 -3.58
CA LYS A 33 -1.83 4.57 -4.67
C LYS A 33 -0.47 5.00 -5.20
N TYR A 34 0.51 5.26 -4.33
CA TYR A 34 1.84 5.69 -4.76
C TYR A 34 2.57 4.59 -5.56
N PHE A 35 2.51 3.35 -5.08
CA PHE A 35 3.19 2.23 -5.72
C PHE A 35 2.37 1.55 -6.83
N SER A 36 1.12 1.94 -7.06
CA SER A 36 0.19 1.28 -7.98
C SER A 36 0.05 -0.23 -7.69
N VAL A 37 -0.06 -0.59 -6.42
CA VAL A 37 -0.27 -1.97 -5.94
C VAL A 37 -1.62 -2.09 -5.27
N SER A 38 -2.11 -3.31 -5.03
CA SER A 38 -3.39 -3.49 -4.36
C SER A 38 -3.32 -3.09 -2.88
N GLU A 39 -4.43 -2.58 -2.33
CA GLU A 39 -4.54 -2.29 -0.89
C GLU A 39 -4.33 -3.55 -0.04
N ASP A 40 -4.79 -4.72 -0.54
CA ASP A 40 -4.62 -6.01 0.13
C ASP A 40 -3.15 -6.44 0.25
N ASP A 41 -2.32 -6.18 -0.77
CA ASP A 41 -0.87 -6.44 -0.73
C ASP A 41 -0.21 -5.59 0.36
N VAL A 42 -0.57 -4.32 0.46
CA VAL A 42 -0.05 -3.39 1.47
C VAL A 42 -0.50 -3.82 2.87
N VAL A 43 -1.76 -4.26 3.03
CA VAL A 43 -2.26 -4.82 4.30
C VAL A 43 -1.51 -6.09 4.68
N MET A 44 -1.22 -6.97 3.71
CA MET A 44 -0.43 -8.18 3.96
C MET A 44 0.98 -7.82 4.45
N LEU A 45 1.64 -6.86 3.82
CA LEU A 45 2.96 -6.38 4.25
C LEU A 45 2.89 -5.80 5.66
N ARG A 46 1.91 -4.95 5.96
CA ARG A 46 1.72 -4.33 7.28
C ARG A 46 1.52 -5.33 8.41
N LYS A 47 0.97 -6.51 8.13
CA LYS A 47 0.86 -7.60 9.12
C LYS A 47 2.20 -8.28 9.43
N ARG A 48 3.19 -8.14 8.56
CA ARG A 48 4.49 -8.83 8.63
C ARG A 48 5.66 -7.89 8.96
N VAL A 49 5.48 -6.58 8.81
CA VAL A 49 6.53 -5.58 9.02
C VAL A 49 6.16 -4.60 10.10
N ILE A 50 7.18 -3.96 10.68
CA ILE A 50 7.05 -3.19 11.91
C ILE A 50 6.59 -1.76 11.62
N SER A 51 7.01 -1.19 10.49
CA SER A 51 6.81 0.23 10.19
C SER A 51 6.38 0.50 8.75
N GLY A 52 5.71 1.63 8.53
CA GLY A 52 5.33 2.10 7.18
C GLY A 52 6.54 2.30 6.26
N ILE A 53 7.69 2.73 6.80
CA ILE A 53 8.92 2.85 6.02
C ILE A 53 9.44 1.49 5.55
N ASP A 54 9.27 0.42 6.33
CA ASP A 54 9.64 -0.94 5.90
C ASP A 54 8.76 -1.42 4.73
N ILE A 55 7.46 -1.09 4.76
CA ILE A 55 6.54 -1.37 3.64
C ILE A 55 7.06 -0.70 2.36
N ILE A 56 7.43 0.58 2.45
CA ILE A 56 7.98 1.34 1.33
C ILE A 56 9.28 0.70 0.83
N LYS A 57 10.20 0.34 1.72
CA LYS A 57 11.46 -0.32 1.36
C LYS A 57 11.19 -1.63 0.61
N ILE A 58 10.29 -2.48 1.08
CA ILE A 58 9.97 -3.74 0.41
C ILE A 58 9.33 -3.51 -0.95
N LEU A 59 8.38 -2.58 -1.07
CA LEU A 59 7.74 -2.26 -2.35
C LEU A 59 8.72 -1.64 -3.34
N LEU A 60 9.63 -0.77 -2.86
CA LEU A 60 10.67 -0.16 -3.67
C LEU A 60 11.66 -1.22 -4.18
N LEU A 61 12.12 -2.11 -3.31
CA LEU A 61 12.99 -3.22 -3.68
C LEU A 61 12.31 -4.15 -4.70
N SER A 62 11.02 -4.45 -4.53
CA SER A 62 10.23 -5.24 -5.48
C SER A 62 10.25 -4.65 -6.87
N LYS A 63 10.07 -3.32 -6.97
CA LYS A 63 10.13 -2.61 -8.25
C LYS A 63 11.53 -2.56 -8.85
N MET A 64 12.55 -2.30 -8.05
CA MET A 64 13.94 -2.16 -8.53
C MET A 64 14.54 -3.50 -8.97
N ALA A 65 14.33 -4.55 -8.19
CA ALA A 65 14.87 -5.88 -8.44
C ALA A 65 13.95 -6.74 -9.32
N ASN A 66 12.76 -6.25 -9.68
CA ASN A 66 11.71 -7.00 -10.40
C ASN A 66 11.39 -8.35 -9.73
N LEU A 67 11.33 -8.34 -8.40
CA LEU A 67 11.03 -9.50 -7.56
C LEU A 67 9.61 -9.41 -7.03
N SER A 68 8.98 -10.56 -6.83
CA SER A 68 7.70 -10.62 -6.13
C SER A 68 7.85 -10.28 -4.65
N LEU A 69 6.77 -9.82 -4.04
CA LEU A 69 6.74 -9.51 -2.60
C LEU A 69 7.06 -10.74 -1.75
N SER A 70 6.60 -11.92 -2.16
CA SER A 70 6.88 -13.17 -1.46
C SER A 70 8.38 -13.49 -1.43
N GLU A 71 9.06 -13.35 -2.57
CA GLU A 71 10.51 -13.58 -2.67
C GLU A 71 11.29 -12.62 -1.76
N ILE A 72 10.94 -11.33 -1.75
CA ILE A 72 11.63 -10.35 -0.89
C ILE A 72 11.42 -10.65 0.59
N LEU A 73 10.23 -11.07 0.98
CA LEU A 73 9.95 -11.45 2.36
C LEU A 73 10.74 -12.69 2.77
N GLU A 74 10.86 -13.68 1.89
CA GLU A 74 11.67 -14.87 2.15
C GLU A 74 13.16 -14.56 2.27
N GLU A 75 13.69 -13.69 1.42
CA GLU A 75 15.10 -13.28 1.48
C GLU A 75 15.39 -12.45 2.75
N ARG A 76 14.47 -11.58 3.14
CA ARG A 76 14.54 -10.84 4.41
C ARG A 76 14.53 -11.76 5.63
N ASP A 77 13.83 -12.88 5.58
CA ASP A 77 13.79 -13.83 6.69
C ASP A 77 15.06 -14.70 6.76
N LYS A 78 15.83 -14.80 5.67
CA LYS A 78 17.08 -15.58 5.58
C LYS A 78 18.33 -14.78 5.96
N GLY A 79 18.34 -13.46 5.77
CA GLY A 79 19.49 -12.60 5.96
C GLY A 79 19.12 -11.16 6.33
N SER A 80 20.10 -10.26 6.42
CA SER A 80 19.79 -8.85 6.63
C SER A 80 19.22 -8.22 5.35
N PHE A 81 18.31 -7.26 5.49
CA PHE A 81 17.76 -6.54 4.32
C PHE A 81 18.86 -5.84 3.50
N GLU A 82 19.95 -5.44 4.16
CA GLU A 82 21.13 -4.84 3.53
C GLU A 82 21.91 -5.86 2.70
N GLU A 83 22.03 -7.11 3.16
CA GLU A 83 22.63 -8.20 2.36
C GLU A 83 21.85 -8.43 1.07
N VAL A 84 20.51 -8.40 1.13
CA VAL A 84 19.67 -8.53 -0.07
C VAL A 84 19.92 -7.37 -1.04
N LEU A 85 20.10 -6.14 -0.55
CA LEU A 85 20.44 -4.98 -1.39
C LEU A 85 21.80 -5.16 -2.07
N ILE A 86 22.81 -5.57 -1.30
CA ILE A 86 24.18 -5.79 -1.79
C ILE A 86 24.20 -6.91 -2.84
N ASP A 87 23.50 -8.02 -2.61
CA ASP A 87 23.41 -9.15 -3.54
C ASP A 87 22.74 -8.78 -4.86
N LYS A 88 21.85 -7.77 -4.84
CA LYS A 88 21.21 -7.21 -6.03
C LYS A 88 22.03 -6.10 -6.68
N GLY A 89 23.20 -5.76 -6.14
CA GLY A 89 24.04 -4.67 -6.63
C GLY A 89 23.41 -3.29 -6.44
N ILE A 90 22.53 -3.15 -5.45
CA ILE A 90 21.87 -1.89 -5.11
C ILE A 90 22.69 -1.20 -4.01
N ASP A 91 23.03 0.07 -4.24
CA ASP A 91 23.70 0.88 -3.23
C ASP A 91 22.77 1.14 -2.04
N VAL A 92 23.23 0.76 -0.84
CA VAL A 92 22.42 0.80 0.38
C VAL A 92 22.08 2.22 0.80
N ASP A 93 23.02 3.15 0.64
CA ASP A 93 22.85 4.55 1.04
C ASP A 93 21.89 5.28 0.10
N GLU A 94 22.05 5.08 -1.21
CA GLU A 94 21.13 5.60 -2.23
C GLU A 94 19.72 5.05 -2.04
N PHE A 95 19.59 3.73 -1.79
CA PHE A 95 18.31 3.09 -1.54
C PHE A 95 17.63 3.65 -0.29
N ASN A 96 18.37 3.79 0.81
CA ASN A 96 17.84 4.35 2.05
C ASN A 96 17.37 5.79 1.85
N SER A 97 18.18 6.65 1.21
CA SER A 97 17.82 8.03 0.92
C SER A 97 16.57 8.13 0.04
N LEU A 98 16.46 7.27 -0.99
CA LEU A 98 15.28 7.21 -1.85
C LEU A 98 14.04 6.75 -1.08
N SER A 99 14.17 5.74 -0.22
CA SER A 99 13.05 5.24 0.59
C SER A 99 12.51 6.29 1.55
N GLU A 100 13.40 7.08 2.17
CA GLU A 100 13.01 8.20 3.04
C GLU A 100 12.31 9.29 2.25
N LYS A 101 12.85 9.67 1.10
CA LYS A 101 12.21 10.67 0.23
C LYS A 101 10.79 10.27 -0.15
N ILE A 102 10.59 9.01 -0.57
CA ILE A 102 9.26 8.48 -0.90
C ILE A 102 8.34 8.52 0.32
N TYR A 103 8.82 8.15 1.50
CA TYR A 103 8.02 8.23 2.73
C TYR A 103 7.55 9.66 3.01
N LEU A 104 8.44 10.64 2.90
CA LEU A 104 8.08 12.05 3.08
C LEU A 104 7.08 12.52 2.02
N ASP A 105 7.29 12.15 0.75
CA ASP A 105 6.37 12.49 -0.35
C ASP A 105 4.95 11.93 -0.13
N ILE A 106 4.83 10.76 0.53
CA ILE A 106 3.53 10.13 0.81
C ILE A 106 2.83 10.76 2.03
N PHE A 107 3.58 11.18 3.05
CA PHE A 107 3.03 11.49 4.38
C PHE A 107 3.18 12.95 4.84
N GLN A 108 3.94 13.79 4.15
CA GLN A 108 4.14 15.20 4.52
C GLN A 108 3.44 16.22 3.59
N GLU A 109 2.49 15.77 2.75
CA GLU A 109 1.56 16.68 2.05
C GLU A 109 0.62 17.44 3.01
#